data_AF-A0A7C7H0X9-F1
#
_entry.id   AF-A0A7C7H0X9-F1
#
_cell.length_a   1.000
_cell.length_b   1.000
_cell.length_c   1.000
_cell.angle_alpha   90.00
_cell.angle_beta   90.00
_cell.angle_gamma   90.00
#
_symmetry.space_group_name_H-M   'P 1'
#
loop_
_entity.id
_entity.type
_entity.pdbx_description
1 polymer ?
#
loop_
_entity_poly.entity_id
_entity_poly.type
_entity_poly.pdbx_seq_one_letter_code
_entity_poly.pdbx_strand_id
1 'polypeptide(L)' 'YKQEQTIRGEGDGQATKIYAESFKRDPKFYNFIRSMEAYKKSLKTDTTILLSEDSEFLTFLNKNN' A
#
# COMPACT_ATOMS: atom_id res chain seq x y z
N TYR A 1 -21.01 8.44 13.61
CA TYR A 1 -19.81 8.00 14.36
C TYR A 1 -19.71 6.50 14.53
N LYS A 2 -20.53 5.82 15.35
CA LYS A 2 -20.42 4.36 15.58
C LYS A 2 -20.51 3.51 14.29
N GLN A 3 -21.50 3.76 13.45
CA GLN A 3 -21.69 3.02 12.20
C GLN A 3 -20.56 3.24 11.19
N GLU A 4 -20.04 4.46 11.05
CA GLU A 4 -18.89 4.73 10.17
C GLU A 4 -17.63 4.00 10.64
N GLN A 5 -17.36 3.95 11.95
CA GLN A 5 -16.23 3.20 12.48
C GLN A 5 -16.40 1.69 12.25
N THR A 6 -17.63 1.16 12.38
CA THR A 6 -17.92 -0.24 12.09
C THR A 6 -17.67 -0.57 10.62
N ILE A 7 -18.23 0.20 9.69
CA ILE A 7 -18.06 -0.02 8.24
C ILE A 7 -16.58 0.07 7.85
N ARG A 8 -15.86 1.04 8.42
CA ARG A 8 -14.43 1.22 8.15
C ARG A 8 -13.60 0.06 8.71
N GLY A 9 -13.91 -0.39 9.93
CA GLY A 9 -13.24 -1.55 10.55
C GLY A 9 -13.52 -2.88 9.84
N GLU A 10 -14.74 -3.08 9.35
CA GLU A 10 -15.10 -4.25 8.53
C GLU A 10 -14.34 -4.24 7.19
N GLY A 11 -14.25 -3.07 6.54
CA GLY A 11 -13.46 -2.88 5.32
C GLY A 11 -11.97 -3.17 5.53
N ASP A 12 -11.39 -2.64 6.60
CA ASP A 12 -9.98 -2.87 6.95
C ASP A 12 -9.72 -4.36 7.26
N GLY A 13 -10.66 -5.04 7.92
CA GLY A 13 -10.60 -6.47 8.20
C GLY A 13 -10.68 -7.34 6.94
N GLN A 14 -11.59 -7.03 6.02
CA GLN A 14 -11.70 -7.73 4.74
C GLN A 14 -10.46 -7.52 3.87
N ALA A 15 -9.95 -6.29 3.79
CA ALA A 15 -8.73 -5.99 3.06
C ALA A 15 -7.55 -6.80 3.64
N THR A 16 -7.40 -6.83 4.97
CA THR A 16 -6.38 -7.63 5.66
C THR A 16 -6.48 -9.12 5.33
N LYS A 17 -7.69 -9.68 5.29
CA LYS A 17 -7.90 -11.09 4.92
C LYS A 17 -7.48 -11.37 3.47
N ILE A 18 -7.91 -10.53 2.53
CA ILE A 18 -7.57 -10.64 1.10
C ILE A 18 -6.05 -10.52 0.91
N TYR A 19 -5.40 -9.60 1.62
CA TYR A 19 -3.95 -9.46 1.63
C TYR A 19 -3.26 -10.74 2.13
N ALA A 20 -3.70 -11.32 3.25
CA ALA A 20 -3.12 -12.53 3.81
C ALA A 20 -3.27 -13.76 2.89
N GLU A 21 -4.40 -13.87 2.19
CA GLU A 21 -4.63 -14.91 1.19
C GLU A 21 -3.77 -14.71 -0.07
N SER A 22 -3.64 -13.47 -0.51
CA SER A 22 -2.85 -13.11 -1.70
C SER A 22 -1.35 -13.31 -1.48
N PHE A 23 -0.85 -13.04 -0.27
CA PHE A 23 0.53 -13.33 0.15
C PHE A 23 0.93 -14.79 -0.07
N LYS A 24 -0.01 -15.72 0.16
CA LYS A 24 0.23 -17.16 -0.02
C LYS A 24 0.22 -17.58 -1.49
N ARG A 25 -0.46 -16.83 -2.36
CA ARG A 25 -0.61 -17.13 -3.79
C ARG A 25 0.50 -16.50 -4.63
N ASP A 26 0.84 -15.24 -4.38
CA ASP A 26 1.91 -14.54 -5.10
C ASP A 26 2.48 -13.41 -4.23
N PRO A 27 3.63 -13.65 -3.56
CA PRO A 27 4.32 -12.64 -2.76
C PRO A 27 4.73 -11.40 -3.56
N LYS A 28 5.03 -11.53 -4.86
CA LYS A 28 5.48 -10.40 -5.70
C LYS A 28 4.31 -9.47 -6.03
N PHE A 29 3.16 -10.05 -6.39
CA PHE A 29 1.94 -9.28 -6.63
C PHE A 29 1.48 -8.55 -5.37
N TYR A 30 1.55 -9.22 -4.21
CA TYR A 30 1.23 -8.59 -2.93
C TYR A 30 2.14 -7.37 -2.66
N ASN A 31 3.46 -7.55 -2.78
CA ASN A 31 4.42 -6.47 -2.55
C ASN A 31 4.14 -5.27 -3.46
N PHE A 32 3.81 -5.51 -4.73
CA PHE A 32 3.41 -4.47 -5.66
C PHE A 32 2.18 -3.68 -5.19
N ILE A 33 1.08 -4.35 -4.85
CA ILE A 33 -0.17 -3.69 -4.42
C ILE A 33 0.05 -2.87 -3.14
N ARG A 34 0.80 -3.41 -2.17
CA ARG A 34 1.13 -2.69 -0.94
C ARG A 34 1.96 -1.45 -1.18
N SER A 35 2.94 -1.52 -2.07
CA SER A 35 3.73 -0.36 -2.46
C SER A 35 2.83 0.71 -3.10
N MET A 36 1.89 0.34 -3.97
CA MET A 36 0.94 1.30 -4.57
C MET A 36 0.03 1.98 -3.53
N GLU A 37 -0.45 1.23 -2.54
CA GLU A 37 -1.25 1.79 -1.45
C GLU A 37 -0.45 2.76 -0.57
N ALA A 38 0.80 2.40 -0.28
CA ALA A 38 1.72 3.27 0.44
C ALA A 38 1.95 4.57 -0.35
N TYR A 39 2.17 4.49 -1.66
CA TYR A 39 2.28 5.67 -2.53
C TYR A 39 1.03 6.53 -2.48
N LYS A 40 -0.15 5.94 -2.65
CA LYS A 40 -1.42 6.68 -2.59
C LYS A 40 -1.64 7.38 -1.25
N LYS A 41 -1.19 6.78 -0.14
CA LYS A 41 -1.34 7.36 1.20
C LYS A 41 -0.32 8.46 1.48
N SER A 42 0.91 8.30 0.98
CA SER A 42 2.05 9.17 1.28
C SER A 42 2.23 10.31 0.29
N LEU A 43 1.93 10.10 -1.00
CA LEU A 43 2.03 11.11 -2.07
C LEU A 43 0.73 11.90 -2.22
N LYS A 44 0.31 12.58 -1.16
CA LYS A 44 -0.81 13.52 -1.23
C LYS A 44 -0.33 14.86 -1.79
N THR A 45 -1.26 15.64 -2.34
CA THR A 45 -1.00 17.03 -2.75
C THR A 45 -0.31 17.79 -1.61
N ASP A 46 0.70 18.60 -1.95
CA ASP A 46 1.58 19.35 -1.03
C ASP A 46 2.54 18.53 -0.15
N THR A 47 2.84 17.27 -0.50
CA THR A 47 3.87 16.48 0.21
C THR A 47 5.18 16.47 -0.55
N THR A 48 6.25 17.05 0.03
CA THR A 48 7.62 16.89 -0.45
C THR A 48 8.27 15.72 0.28
N ILE A 49 8.52 14.61 -0.41
CA ILE A 49 9.24 13.47 0.14
C ILE A 49 10.68 13.52 -0.34
N LEU A 50 11.64 13.65 0.59
CA LEU A 50 13.06 13.50 0.29
C LEU A 50 13.42 12.01 0.37
N LEU A 51 13.72 11.41 -0.79
CA LEU A 51 14.09 10.00 -0.90
C LEU A 51 15.46 9.92 -1.56
N SER A 52 16.30 9.02 -1.07
CA SER A 52 17.54 8.65 -1.73
C SER A 52 17.24 7.81 -2.98
N GLU A 53 18.12 7.86 -3.99
CA GLU A 53 17.91 7.13 -5.25
C GLU A 53 17.84 5.60 -5.06
N ASP A 54 18.50 5.09 -4.02
CA ASP A 54 18.52 3.69 -3.58
C ASP A 54 17.35 3.33 -2.65
N SER A 55 16.38 4.22 -2.47
CA SER A 55 15.26 3.99 -1.55
C SER A 55 14.43 2.77 -1.98
N GLU A 56 14.32 1.78 -1.08
CA GLU A 56 13.40 0.65 -1.21
C GLU A 56 11.93 1.10 -1.34
N PHE A 57 11.62 2.32 -0.88
CA PHE A 57 10.30 2.89 -1.08
C PHE A 57 10.00 3.06 -2.57
N LEU A 58 10.97 3.45 -3.39
CA LEU A 58 10.76 3.70 -4.82
C LEU A 58 10.98 2.47 -5.69
N THR A 59 11.21 1.26 -5.14
CA THR A 59 11.56 0.08 -5.94
C THR A 59 10.65 -0.18 -7.16
N PHE A 60 9.35 0.14 -7.06
CA PHE A 60 8.41 0.00 -8.19
C PHE A 60 8.26 1.25 -9.07
N LEU A 61 8.71 2.43 -8.61
CA LEU A 61 8.71 3.69 -9.38
C LEU A 61 10.04 3.91 -10.11
N ASN A 62 11.16 3.53 -9.50
CA ASN A 62 12.53 3.63 -10.01
C ASN A 62 12.91 2.46 -10.92
N LYS A 63 11.95 1.71 -11.47
CA LYS A 63 12.27 0.64 -12.43
C LYS A 63 12.66 1.28 -13.76
N ASN A 64 13.89 1.79 -13.82
CA ASN A 64 14.60 2.16 -15.03
C ASN A 64 14.68 0.91 -15.91
N ASN A 65 14.30 1.05 -17.18
CA ASN A 65 14.67 0.10 -18.23
C ASN A 65 16.17 0.17 -18.46
#